data_AF-A0A502Y9A7-F1
#
_entry.id   AF-A0A502Y9A7-F1
#
_cell.length_a   1.000
_cell.length_b   1.000
_cell.length_c   1.000
_cell.angle_alpha   90.00
_cell.angle_beta   90.00
_cell.angle_gamma   90.00
#
_symmetry.space_group_name_H-M   'P 1'
#
loop_
_entity.id
_entity.type
_entity.pdbx_description
1 polymer ?
#
loop_
_entity_poly.entity_id
_entity_poly.type
_entity_poly.pdbx_seq_one_letter_code
_entity_poly.pdbx_strand_id
1 'polypeptide(L)'
;MRYTRDMRGYGANPPDPKWPGGAHVAVQFVVNYEEGGENCVLHGDKASEAFLSEIVGAAPWVGQRHWNMESIYEYGARAGFWRLLRLFSEEQVPVTCYGVATALARSPDQVTAMQEAGWEIASHGLKWIDYRDHDAEDERRDLEAAIKLHYEVTGQRPTGWYTGRTSVNTVRLVAEEGGFDYVSDTYDDELPYWFEHADGTQLIIPYTLDANDMRFATPQGFNSGDQFFAYLRDSFDTLYAEGKAGRPRMMNIGLHCRLVGRPGRVAALKRFVDYVKSHDKVWLARRIDIAKHWQENHPYKPAALRPSKMEFETFVHTFGGVFEHSPWIAERAYELELGPAHDTAGGVHNALCRIFRSASETERLGVLNAHPDLAGKLAKARRLTAESTREQASAGLDALTDKERELFSKLNAAYVTTFGFPFIIAVKGKTKEEILAEFEARIGNGRGVEFETACKQVERIALLRLKDMLPQ
;
A
#
# COMPACT_ATOMS: atom_id res chain seq x y z
N MET A 1 -3.67 19.06 10.94
CA MET A 1 -2.87 17.84 11.16
C MET A 1 -2.96 16.99 9.89
N ARG A 2 -1.88 16.34 9.47
CA ARG A 2 -1.88 15.46 8.29
C ARG A 2 -2.00 14.00 8.72
N TYR A 3 -2.75 13.22 7.96
CA TYR A 3 -2.85 11.77 8.15
C TYR A 3 -1.71 11.08 7.41
N THR A 4 -0.91 10.29 8.11
CA THR A 4 0.37 9.77 7.59
C THR A 4 0.31 8.35 7.05
N ARG A 5 -0.80 7.63 7.26
CA ARG A 5 -0.97 6.26 6.78
C ARG A 5 -1.58 6.24 5.39
N ASP A 6 -1.06 5.39 4.51
CA ASP A 6 -1.62 5.18 3.19
C ASP A 6 -2.68 4.07 3.24
N MET A 7 -3.96 4.46 3.27
CA MET A 7 -5.08 3.52 3.24
C MET A 7 -5.52 3.18 1.81
N ARG A 8 -4.88 3.76 0.80
CA ARG A 8 -5.21 3.55 -0.61
C ARG A 8 -4.27 2.54 -1.24
N GLY A 9 -2.96 2.70 -1.02
CA GLY A 9 -1.94 1.97 -1.77
C GLY A 9 -2.16 2.14 -3.28
N TYR A 10 -2.20 1.01 -4.00
CA TYR A 10 -2.50 1.00 -5.43
C TYR A 10 -3.97 1.25 -5.80
N GLY A 11 -4.90 1.16 -4.85
CA GLY A 11 -6.33 1.23 -5.12
C GLY A 11 -6.82 0.11 -6.05
N ALA A 12 -7.81 0.42 -6.88
CA ALA A 12 -8.47 -0.60 -7.72
C ALA A 12 -7.61 -1.12 -8.90
N ASN A 13 -6.55 -0.41 -9.26
CA ASN A 13 -5.75 -0.68 -10.47
C ASN A 13 -4.25 -0.81 -10.12
N PRO A 14 -3.85 -1.87 -9.41
CA PRO A 14 -2.44 -2.15 -9.15
C PRO A 14 -1.67 -2.45 -10.44
N PRO A 15 -0.35 -2.17 -10.45
CA PRO A 15 0.49 -2.43 -11.60
C PRO A 15 0.51 -3.93 -11.92
N ASP A 16 0.56 -4.27 -13.21
CA ASP A 16 0.93 -5.62 -13.63
C ASP A 16 2.40 -5.85 -13.24
N PRO A 17 2.69 -6.79 -12.32
CA PRO A 17 4.03 -7.03 -11.83
C PRO A 17 4.98 -7.62 -12.88
N LYS A 18 4.48 -8.06 -14.05
CA LYS A 18 5.27 -8.66 -15.14
C LYS A 18 6.15 -9.82 -14.70
N TRP A 19 5.64 -10.69 -13.82
CA TRP A 19 6.45 -11.78 -13.27
C TRP A 19 7.12 -12.62 -14.37
N PRO A 20 8.37 -13.09 -14.15
CA PRO A 20 9.11 -13.87 -15.13
C PRO A 20 8.29 -15.03 -15.70
N GLY A 21 8.39 -15.22 -17.02
CA GLY A 21 7.64 -16.26 -17.73
C GLY A 21 6.12 -16.02 -17.80
N GLY A 22 5.62 -14.85 -17.39
CA GLY A 22 4.19 -14.55 -17.31
C GLY A 22 3.51 -15.33 -16.19
N ALA A 23 4.20 -15.49 -15.06
CA ALA A 23 3.67 -16.23 -13.92
C ALA A 23 2.39 -15.58 -13.38
N HIS A 24 1.39 -16.41 -13.05
CA HIS A 24 0.14 -15.97 -12.44
C HIS A 24 0.33 -15.62 -10.96
N VAL A 25 1.32 -16.21 -10.30
CA VAL A 25 1.66 -15.92 -8.92
C VAL A 25 3.16 -16.11 -8.69
N ALA A 26 3.76 -15.20 -7.93
CA ALA A 26 5.10 -15.37 -7.38
C ALA A 26 4.98 -15.96 -5.97
N VAL A 27 5.56 -17.12 -5.70
CA VAL A 27 5.49 -17.79 -4.39
C VAL A 27 6.85 -17.71 -3.72
N GLN A 28 6.89 -17.18 -2.50
CA GLN A 28 8.12 -16.87 -1.80
C GLN A 28 8.10 -17.50 -0.40
N PHE A 29 9.07 -18.40 -0.15
CA PHE A 29 9.22 -19.09 1.14
C PHE A 29 10.29 -18.41 2.01
N VAL A 30 9.88 -17.95 3.19
CA VAL A 30 10.78 -17.39 4.21
C VAL A 30 10.99 -18.40 5.32
N VAL A 31 12.25 -18.71 5.63
CA VAL A 31 12.63 -19.48 6.82
C VAL A 31 13.28 -18.52 7.82
N ASN A 32 12.63 -18.31 8.95
CA ASN A 32 13.17 -17.50 10.04
C ASN A 32 14.17 -18.35 10.83
N TYR A 33 15.37 -17.79 11.05
CA TYR A 33 16.42 -18.36 11.88
C TYR A 33 16.69 -17.44 13.05
N GLU A 34 16.05 -17.75 14.17
CA GLU A 34 15.98 -16.90 15.36
C GLU A 34 16.58 -17.61 16.58
N GLU A 35 16.73 -18.93 16.49
CA GLU A 35 17.20 -19.82 17.54
C GLU A 35 18.64 -19.49 17.97
N GLY A 36 18.80 -19.00 19.21
CA GLY A 36 20.04 -18.45 19.76
C GLY A 36 20.09 -16.92 19.79
N GLY A 37 19.09 -16.24 19.24
CA GLY A 37 18.92 -14.79 19.24
C GLY A 37 17.72 -14.27 20.01
N GLU A 38 16.89 -15.16 20.57
CA GLU A 38 15.70 -14.85 21.38
C GLU A 38 16.04 -14.28 22.77
N ASN A 39 15.01 -13.87 23.53
CA ASN A 39 15.21 -13.40 24.89
C ASN A 39 15.79 -14.50 25.79
N CYS A 40 16.96 -14.24 26.36
CA CYS A 40 17.56 -15.11 27.37
C CYS A 40 18.46 -14.32 28.30
N VAL A 41 18.42 -14.64 29.59
CA VAL A 41 19.34 -14.03 30.58
C VAL A 41 20.81 -14.29 30.25
N LEU A 42 21.13 -15.37 29.52
CA LEU A 42 22.48 -15.64 29.01
C LEU A 42 22.91 -14.68 27.90
N HIS A 43 21.95 -14.01 27.26
CA HIS A 43 22.17 -12.99 26.22
C HIS A 43 22.15 -11.57 26.79
N GLY A 44 22.06 -11.44 28.13
CA GLY A 44 21.95 -10.16 28.82
C GLY A 44 20.51 -9.60 28.92
N ASP A 45 19.49 -10.38 28.53
CA ASP A 45 18.10 -9.94 28.63
C ASP A 45 17.56 -10.01 30.06
N LYS A 46 16.50 -9.22 30.32
CA LYS A 46 15.88 -9.15 31.65
C LYS A 46 15.10 -10.42 32.03
N ALA A 47 14.65 -11.21 31.06
CA ALA A 47 13.78 -12.37 31.26
C ALA A 47 14.01 -13.45 30.20
N SER A 48 13.46 -14.64 30.44
CA SER A 48 13.35 -15.68 29.43
C SER A 48 12.36 -15.35 28.31
N GLU A 49 12.52 -15.99 27.16
CA GLU A 49 11.56 -15.96 26.06
C GLU A 49 10.19 -16.54 26.44
N ALA A 50 9.17 -16.03 25.77
CA ALA A 50 7.76 -16.39 25.96
C ALA A 50 6.98 -16.52 24.65
N PHE A 51 7.55 -16.08 23.52
CA PHE A 51 6.88 -16.03 22.24
C PHE A 51 7.24 -17.21 21.32
N LEU A 52 6.31 -17.58 20.43
CA LEU A 52 6.42 -18.63 19.41
C LEU A 52 7.09 -19.92 19.87
N SER A 53 6.43 -20.62 20.78
CA SER A 53 6.85 -21.93 21.28
C SER A 53 5.66 -22.87 21.46
N GLU A 54 5.92 -24.13 21.81
CA GLU A 54 4.88 -25.09 22.18
C GLU A 54 4.14 -24.72 23.49
N ILE A 55 4.69 -23.80 24.28
CA ILE A 55 4.10 -23.32 25.54
C ILE A 55 3.28 -22.07 25.22
N VAL A 56 2.15 -22.25 24.55
CA VAL A 56 1.25 -21.14 24.18
C VAL A 56 0.76 -20.45 25.46
N GLY A 57 0.95 -19.13 25.54
CA GLY A 57 0.62 -18.35 26.74
C GLY A 57 1.71 -18.36 27.82
N ALA A 58 2.94 -18.81 27.51
CA ALA A 58 4.08 -18.60 28.40
C ALA A 58 4.23 -17.13 28.79
N ALA A 59 4.64 -16.89 30.03
CA ALA A 59 5.01 -15.58 30.52
C ALA A 59 6.55 -15.50 30.64
N PRO A 60 7.18 -14.34 30.36
CA PRO A 60 8.61 -14.16 30.58
C PRO A 60 8.96 -14.35 32.07
N TRP A 61 10.00 -15.12 32.37
CA TRP A 61 10.48 -15.30 33.74
C TRP A 61 11.62 -14.32 34.02
N VAL A 62 11.32 -13.25 34.75
CA VAL A 62 12.29 -12.18 35.05
C VAL A 62 13.46 -12.73 35.87
N GLY A 63 14.68 -12.44 35.42
CA GLY A 63 15.94 -12.86 36.05
C GLY A 63 16.19 -14.36 36.05
N GLN A 64 15.41 -15.15 35.31
CA GLN A 64 15.47 -16.60 35.32
C GLN A 64 15.57 -17.17 33.91
N ARG A 65 16.20 -18.35 33.83
CA ARG A 65 16.19 -19.21 32.65
C ARG A 65 14.90 -20.02 32.61
N HIS A 66 14.39 -20.26 31.41
CA HIS A 66 13.23 -21.12 31.19
C HIS A 66 13.66 -22.33 30.37
N TRP A 67 14.09 -23.38 31.06
CA TRP A 67 14.69 -24.57 30.44
C TRP A 67 13.83 -25.20 29.33
N ASN A 68 12.51 -25.31 29.54
CA ASN A 68 11.61 -25.84 28.52
C ASN A 68 11.58 -24.95 27.27
N MET A 69 11.57 -23.63 27.44
CA MET A 69 11.61 -22.67 26.34
C MET A 69 12.92 -22.78 25.55
N GLU A 70 14.06 -22.75 26.25
CA GLU A 70 15.38 -22.87 25.63
C GLU A 70 15.49 -24.17 24.81
N SER A 71 15.10 -25.31 25.37
CA SER A 71 15.14 -26.59 24.64
C SER A 71 14.14 -26.67 23.45
N ILE A 72 13.04 -25.91 23.47
CA ILE A 72 12.15 -25.77 22.30
C ILE A 72 12.83 -24.98 21.19
N TYR A 73 13.52 -23.89 21.51
CA TYR A 73 14.30 -23.12 20.54
C TYR A 73 15.48 -23.95 20.00
N GLU A 74 16.22 -24.63 20.88
CA GLU A 74 17.31 -25.53 20.47
C GLU A 74 16.84 -26.58 19.46
N TYR A 75 15.60 -27.08 19.54
CA TYR A 75 15.07 -28.01 18.55
C TYR A 75 15.11 -27.43 17.12
N GLY A 76 14.80 -26.14 16.97
CA GLY A 76 14.83 -25.46 15.68
C GLY A 76 16.22 -25.52 15.07
N ALA A 77 17.25 -25.05 15.79
CA ALA A 77 18.63 -25.07 15.32
C ALA A 77 19.20 -26.49 15.13
N ARG A 78 18.85 -27.43 16.03
CA ARG A 78 19.44 -28.78 16.08
C ARG A 78 18.81 -29.78 15.12
N ALA A 79 17.53 -29.62 14.79
CA ALA A 79 16.78 -30.62 14.01
C ALA A 79 15.82 -30.02 12.99
N GLY A 80 15.10 -28.97 13.36
CA GLY A 80 14.11 -28.32 12.49
C GLY A 80 14.74 -27.73 11.24
N PHE A 81 15.79 -26.92 11.39
CA PHE A 81 16.55 -26.31 10.31
C PHE A 81 17.03 -27.35 9.30
N TRP A 82 17.75 -28.39 9.76
CA TRP A 82 18.30 -29.42 8.87
C TRP A 82 17.21 -30.19 8.10
N ARG A 83 16.01 -30.34 8.68
CA ARG A 83 14.88 -30.95 7.98
C ARG A 83 14.35 -30.05 6.88
N LEU A 84 14.21 -28.75 7.14
CA LEU A 84 13.77 -27.78 6.15
C LEU A 84 14.79 -27.61 5.03
N LEU A 85 16.09 -27.55 5.37
CA LEU A 85 17.18 -27.49 4.40
C LEU A 85 17.10 -28.64 3.40
N ARG A 86 16.96 -29.89 3.88
CA ARG A 86 16.81 -31.06 3.01
C ARG A 86 15.56 -30.97 2.14
N LEU A 87 14.41 -30.64 2.72
CA LEU A 87 13.15 -30.52 1.98
C LEU A 87 13.28 -29.51 0.83
N PHE A 88 13.75 -28.29 1.10
CA PHE A 88 13.87 -27.26 0.07
C PHE A 88 14.95 -27.57 -0.96
N SER A 89 16.06 -28.20 -0.55
CA SER A 89 17.13 -28.62 -1.47
C SER A 89 16.68 -29.75 -2.40
N GLU A 90 16.04 -30.78 -1.86
CA GLU A 90 15.48 -31.91 -2.63
C GLU A 90 14.41 -31.42 -3.61
N GLU A 91 13.58 -30.47 -3.18
CA GLU A 91 12.52 -29.90 -4.01
C GLU A 91 13.00 -28.76 -4.94
N GLN A 92 14.27 -28.35 -4.86
CA GLN A 92 14.86 -27.24 -5.62
C GLN A 92 14.05 -25.95 -5.51
N VAL A 93 13.55 -25.66 -4.31
CA VAL A 93 12.77 -24.46 -4.01
C VAL A 93 13.70 -23.38 -3.46
N PRO A 94 13.76 -22.19 -4.07
CA PRO A 94 14.52 -21.07 -3.54
C PRO A 94 13.95 -20.58 -2.20
N VAL A 95 14.84 -20.22 -1.28
CA VAL A 95 14.49 -19.76 0.08
C VAL A 95 15.18 -18.45 0.39
N THR A 96 14.46 -17.58 1.10
CA THR A 96 15.04 -16.45 1.83
C THR A 96 15.06 -16.79 3.32
N CYS A 97 16.24 -16.73 3.93
CA CYS A 97 16.39 -16.77 5.37
C CYS A 97 16.21 -15.35 5.94
N TYR A 98 15.37 -15.23 6.97
CA TYR A 98 15.40 -14.08 7.88
C TYR A 98 16.25 -14.47 9.08
N GLY A 99 17.53 -14.08 9.03
CA GLY A 99 18.54 -14.47 10.00
C GLY A 99 18.79 -13.39 11.05
N VAL A 100 18.52 -13.71 12.32
CA VAL A 100 18.87 -12.84 13.44
C VAL A 100 20.38 -12.87 13.62
N ALA A 101 21.05 -11.72 13.59
CA ALA A 101 22.51 -11.67 13.50
C ALA A 101 23.22 -12.43 14.64
N THR A 102 22.71 -12.34 15.87
CA THR A 102 23.25 -13.09 17.01
C THR A 102 22.97 -14.60 16.93
N ALA A 103 21.85 -15.02 16.34
CA ALA A 103 21.55 -16.44 16.11
C ALA A 103 22.49 -17.03 15.04
N LEU A 104 22.74 -16.29 13.95
CA LEU A 104 23.69 -16.66 12.90
C LEU A 104 25.11 -16.82 13.47
N ALA A 105 25.56 -15.88 14.32
CA ALA A 105 26.86 -15.95 14.97
C ALA A 105 27.06 -17.18 15.86
N ARG A 106 25.98 -17.72 16.43
CA ARG A 106 26.00 -18.95 17.24
C ARG A 106 25.89 -20.23 16.43
N SER A 107 25.66 -20.13 15.11
CA SER A 107 25.26 -21.24 14.26
C SER A 107 26.07 -21.32 12.96
N PRO A 108 27.42 -21.40 13.04
CA PRO A 108 28.28 -21.34 11.85
C PRO A 108 27.98 -22.44 10.82
N ASP A 109 27.71 -23.67 11.27
CA ASP A 109 27.39 -24.79 10.37
C ASP A 109 26.09 -24.54 9.59
N GLN A 110 25.09 -23.94 10.23
CA GLN A 110 23.83 -23.58 9.59
C GLN A 110 24.03 -22.43 8.59
N VAL A 111 24.85 -21.43 8.92
CA VAL A 111 25.21 -20.35 7.99
C VAL A 111 25.89 -20.91 6.75
N THR A 112 26.91 -21.77 6.92
CA THR A 112 27.58 -22.43 5.80
C THR A 112 26.59 -23.23 4.95
N ALA A 113 25.69 -23.99 5.59
CA ALA A 113 24.69 -24.78 4.88
C ALA A 113 23.69 -23.91 4.08
N MET A 114 23.27 -22.76 4.61
CA MET A 114 22.43 -21.79 3.88
C MET A 114 23.16 -21.26 2.63
N GLN A 115 24.44 -20.92 2.77
CA GLN A 115 25.27 -20.42 1.67
C GLN A 115 25.49 -21.48 0.59
N GLU A 116 25.83 -22.71 0.98
CA GLU A 116 25.99 -23.85 0.05
C GLU A 116 24.69 -24.16 -0.70
N ALA A 117 23.54 -24.03 -0.03
CA ALA A 117 22.22 -24.20 -0.65
C ALA A 117 21.78 -22.99 -1.50
N GLY A 118 22.56 -21.91 -1.56
CA GLY A 118 22.23 -20.70 -2.32
C GLY A 118 21.04 -19.92 -1.78
N TRP A 119 20.70 -20.09 -0.51
CA TRP A 119 19.65 -19.30 0.15
C TRP A 119 20.07 -17.83 0.18
N GLU A 120 19.11 -16.93 -0.01
CA GLU A 120 19.32 -15.54 0.40
C GLU A 120 19.35 -15.49 1.93
N ILE A 121 20.27 -14.73 2.53
CA ILE A 121 20.30 -14.48 3.97
C ILE A 121 20.07 -12.98 4.19
N ALA A 122 18.83 -12.62 4.50
CA ALA A 122 18.42 -11.26 4.85
C ALA A 122 18.46 -11.06 6.36
N SER A 123 18.68 -9.82 6.80
CA SER A 123 18.76 -9.49 8.22
C SER A 123 17.40 -9.59 8.89
N HIS A 124 17.37 -10.26 10.04
CA HIS A 124 16.24 -10.28 10.95
C HIS A 124 16.49 -9.49 12.25
N GLY A 125 17.31 -8.42 12.15
CA GLY A 125 17.74 -7.62 13.30
C GLY A 125 18.90 -8.22 14.08
N LEU A 126 19.36 -7.50 15.10
CA LEU A 126 20.47 -7.95 15.95
C LEU A 126 20.04 -9.12 16.83
N LYS A 127 18.87 -8.97 17.46
CA LYS A 127 18.23 -9.93 18.36
C LYS A 127 16.76 -10.08 18.01
N TRP A 128 16.19 -11.21 18.37
CA TRP A 128 14.76 -11.45 18.24
C TRP A 128 14.02 -11.00 19.50
N ILE A 129 13.81 -9.68 19.61
CA ILE A 129 13.12 -9.04 20.75
C ILE A 129 11.97 -8.13 20.27
N ASP A 130 11.22 -7.57 21.21
CA ASP A 130 10.17 -6.59 20.92
C ASP A 130 10.76 -5.17 20.89
N TYR A 131 10.80 -4.56 19.71
CA TYR A 131 11.31 -3.20 19.53
C TYR A 131 10.27 -2.11 19.84
N ARG A 132 8.99 -2.45 20.13
CA ARG A 132 7.87 -1.49 20.26
C ARG A 132 8.22 -0.23 21.04
N ASP A 133 8.91 -0.39 22.17
CA ASP A 133 9.19 0.67 23.14
C ASP A 133 10.65 1.19 23.07
N HIS A 134 11.43 0.79 22.06
CA HIS A 134 12.80 1.30 21.86
C HIS A 134 12.77 2.73 21.33
N ASP A 135 13.67 3.57 21.83
CA ASP A 135 13.90 4.87 21.22
C ASP A 135 14.71 4.73 19.92
N ALA A 136 14.65 5.77 19.09
CA ALA A 136 15.24 5.74 17.76
C ALA A 136 16.77 5.64 17.76
N GLU A 137 17.44 6.03 18.84
CA GLU A 137 18.91 6.00 18.93
C GLU A 137 19.39 4.61 19.34
N ASP A 138 18.73 3.99 20.32
CA ASP A 138 18.98 2.61 20.73
C ASP A 138 18.74 1.64 19.56
N GLU A 139 17.63 1.82 18.85
CA GLU A 139 17.31 1.00 17.68
C GLU A 139 18.29 1.21 16.52
N ARG A 140 18.80 2.43 16.30
CA ARG A 140 19.84 2.70 15.29
C ARG A 140 21.15 1.97 15.62
N ARG A 141 21.57 1.97 16.89
CA ARG A 141 22.77 1.24 17.30
C ARG A 141 22.62 -0.26 17.08
N ASP A 142 21.44 -0.81 17.35
CA ASP A 142 21.14 -2.22 17.09
C ASP A 142 21.12 -2.54 15.59
N LEU A 143 20.56 -1.65 14.75
CA LEU A 143 20.59 -1.76 13.29
C LEU A 143 22.03 -1.84 12.77
N GLU A 144 22.89 -0.90 13.17
CA GLU A 144 24.30 -0.86 12.79
C GLU A 144 25.07 -2.10 13.27
N ALA A 145 24.83 -2.52 14.51
CA ALA A 145 25.43 -3.72 15.07
C ALA A 145 24.97 -5.00 14.35
N ALA A 146 23.69 -5.08 13.96
CA ALA A 146 23.14 -6.19 13.19
C ALA A 146 23.83 -6.29 11.82
N ILE A 147 23.91 -5.17 11.09
CA ILE A 147 24.57 -5.11 9.77
C ILE A 147 26.02 -5.58 9.88
N LYS A 148 26.74 -5.06 10.87
CA LYS A 148 28.14 -5.41 11.11
C LYS A 148 28.31 -6.91 11.42
N LEU A 149 27.57 -7.43 12.40
CA LEU A 149 27.69 -8.83 12.79
C LEU A 149 27.25 -9.77 11.67
N HIS A 150 26.21 -9.40 10.92
CA HIS A 150 25.76 -10.15 9.76
C HIS A 150 26.88 -10.26 8.69
N TYR A 151 27.58 -9.16 8.41
CA TYR A 151 28.76 -9.18 7.54
C TYR A 151 29.86 -10.10 8.09
N GLU A 152 30.17 -10.00 9.39
CA GLU A 152 31.21 -10.81 10.02
C GLU A 152 30.94 -12.32 9.90
N VAL A 153 29.69 -12.76 10.02
CA VAL A 153 29.34 -14.19 10.04
C VAL A 153 28.99 -14.77 8.68
N THR A 154 28.47 -13.95 7.75
CA THR A 154 28.09 -14.41 6.41
C THR A 154 29.11 -14.01 5.32
N GLY A 155 30.07 -13.14 5.63
CA GLY A 155 31.01 -12.58 4.66
C GLY A 155 30.38 -11.59 3.66
N GLN A 156 29.09 -11.29 3.79
CA GLN A 156 28.36 -10.34 2.94
C GLN A 156 27.44 -9.46 3.78
N ARG A 157 27.27 -8.22 3.34
CA ARG A 157 26.31 -7.31 3.95
C ARG A 157 24.88 -7.79 3.63
N PRO A 158 23.94 -7.76 4.59
CA PRO A 158 22.54 -8.02 4.28
C PRO A 158 21.96 -6.90 3.40
N THR A 159 21.21 -7.27 2.36
CA THR A 159 20.51 -6.31 1.50
C THR A 159 18.99 -6.36 1.65
N GLY A 160 18.46 -7.31 2.41
CA GLY A 160 17.07 -7.35 2.86
C GLY A 160 16.97 -7.15 4.37
N TRP A 161 15.89 -6.52 4.83
CA TRP A 161 15.62 -6.32 6.26
C TRP A 161 14.18 -6.66 6.66
N TYR A 162 14.04 -7.31 7.81
CA TYR A 162 12.78 -7.51 8.52
C TYR A 162 13.04 -7.52 10.03
N THR A 163 12.36 -6.72 10.84
CA THR A 163 12.45 -6.81 12.32
C THR A 163 11.31 -7.66 12.90
N GLY A 164 10.13 -7.62 12.29
CA GLY A 164 8.91 -8.26 12.75
C GLY A 164 8.21 -7.48 13.85
N ARG A 165 8.72 -7.53 15.09
CA ARG A 165 8.15 -6.79 16.23
C ARG A 165 8.77 -5.39 16.29
N THR A 166 8.34 -4.53 15.38
CA THR A 166 8.90 -3.19 15.15
C THR A 166 8.56 -2.17 16.23
N SER A 167 9.37 -1.12 16.32
CA SER A 167 8.96 0.19 16.84
C SER A 167 8.25 0.99 15.75
N VAL A 168 7.77 2.20 16.09
CA VAL A 168 7.27 3.16 15.08
C VAL A 168 8.38 3.77 14.21
N ASN A 169 9.65 3.59 14.59
CA ASN A 169 10.82 4.15 13.90
C ASN A 169 11.45 3.16 12.92
N THR A 170 11.27 1.85 13.11
CA THR A 170 12.04 0.79 12.42
C THR A 170 12.13 0.96 10.92
N VAL A 171 10.99 1.03 10.22
CA VAL A 171 10.95 1.11 8.75
C VAL A 171 11.68 2.37 8.26
N ARG A 172 11.50 3.49 8.96
CA ARG A 172 12.15 4.76 8.62
C ARG A 172 13.65 4.70 8.83
N LEU A 173 14.11 4.17 9.98
CA LEU A 173 15.54 4.05 10.29
C LEU A 173 16.27 3.15 9.29
N VAL A 174 15.66 2.02 8.93
CA VAL A 174 16.23 1.08 7.96
C VAL A 174 16.28 1.70 6.56
N ALA A 175 15.21 2.40 6.16
CA ALA A 175 15.18 3.11 4.88
C ALA A 175 16.24 4.24 4.81
N GLU A 176 16.40 5.01 5.89
CA GLU A 176 17.38 6.10 5.99
C GLU A 176 18.84 5.61 5.98
N GLU A 177 19.11 4.36 6.38
CA GLU A 177 20.47 3.79 6.34
C GLU A 177 20.97 3.60 4.89
N GLY A 178 20.05 3.35 3.94
CA GLY A 178 20.31 3.45 2.49
C GLY A 178 21.02 2.26 1.85
N GLY A 179 21.42 1.23 2.60
CA GLY A 179 22.13 0.06 2.09
C GLY A 179 21.26 -1.17 1.82
N PHE A 180 19.94 -1.06 1.84
CA PHE A 180 18.99 -2.17 1.67
C PHE A 180 18.25 -2.10 0.33
N ASP A 181 18.21 -3.22 -0.38
CA ASP A 181 17.41 -3.41 -1.59
C ASP A 181 15.91 -3.48 -1.29
N TYR A 182 15.53 -4.01 -0.12
CA TYR A 182 14.14 -4.03 0.33
C TYR A 182 13.98 -4.09 1.87
N VAL A 183 12.81 -3.66 2.34
CA VAL A 183 12.33 -3.80 3.72
C VAL A 183 10.99 -4.54 3.72
N SER A 184 10.72 -5.38 4.73
CA SER A 184 9.52 -6.23 4.77
C SER A 184 8.65 -6.11 6.02
N ASP A 185 8.85 -5.06 6.81
CA ASP A 185 8.11 -4.76 8.02
C ASP A 185 6.71 -4.16 7.76
N THR A 186 6.00 -4.67 6.75
CA THR A 186 4.61 -4.30 6.43
C THR A 186 3.80 -5.54 6.04
N TYR A 187 2.47 -5.42 6.13
CA TYR A 187 1.51 -6.51 5.92
C TYR A 187 0.28 -6.00 5.13
N ASP A 188 0.51 -5.02 4.26
CA ASP A 188 -0.51 -4.08 3.78
C ASP A 188 -0.78 -4.16 2.28
N ASP A 189 -0.10 -5.03 1.54
CA ASP A 189 -0.35 -5.27 0.11
C ASP A 189 0.09 -6.67 -0.31
N GLU A 190 -0.30 -7.08 -1.51
CA GLU A 190 0.06 -8.33 -2.18
C GLU A 190 1.11 -8.11 -3.29
N LEU A 191 1.66 -6.90 -3.38
CA LEU A 191 2.71 -6.48 -4.30
C LEU A 191 3.75 -5.61 -3.58
N PRO A 192 5.01 -5.60 -4.06
CA PRO A 192 5.99 -4.61 -3.64
C PRO A 192 5.56 -3.19 -3.99
N TYR A 193 5.99 -2.20 -3.21
CA TYR A 193 5.76 -0.78 -3.50
C TYR A 193 6.89 0.11 -2.98
N TRP A 194 6.97 1.33 -3.48
CA TRP A 194 8.00 2.29 -3.05
C TRP A 194 7.50 3.12 -1.87
N PHE A 195 8.22 3.06 -0.76
CA PHE A 195 8.05 3.94 0.39
C PHE A 195 8.98 5.15 0.27
N GLU A 196 8.48 6.33 0.60
CA GLU A 196 9.27 7.57 0.61
C GLU A 196 9.60 8.01 2.03
N HIS A 197 10.87 8.37 2.22
CA HIS A 197 11.36 9.06 3.39
C HIS A 197 12.00 10.40 2.98
N ALA A 198 12.57 11.13 3.93
CA ALA A 198 13.09 12.47 3.69
C ALA A 198 14.20 12.51 2.62
N ASP A 199 15.06 11.49 2.61
CA ASP A 199 16.30 11.46 1.81
C ASP A 199 16.22 10.55 0.58
N GLY A 200 15.08 9.90 0.33
CA GLY A 200 14.97 8.95 -0.77
C GLY A 200 13.75 8.04 -0.72
N THR A 201 13.92 6.87 -1.33
CA THR A 201 12.89 5.84 -1.40
C THR A 201 13.44 4.48 -1.06
N GLN A 202 12.63 3.67 -0.38
CA GLN A 202 12.91 2.29 -0.05
C GLN A 202 11.86 1.39 -0.71
N LEU A 203 12.30 0.30 -1.35
CA LEU A 203 11.36 -0.71 -1.80
C LEU A 203 10.84 -1.47 -0.57
N ILE A 204 9.52 -1.51 -0.44
CA ILE A 204 8.82 -2.36 0.51
C ILE A 204 8.36 -3.61 -0.24
N ILE A 205 8.66 -4.77 0.34
CA ILE A 205 8.05 -6.03 -0.06
C ILE A 205 7.24 -6.50 1.15
N PRO A 206 5.90 -6.41 1.14
CA PRO A 206 5.09 -6.84 2.27
C PRO A 206 5.32 -8.32 2.62
N TYR A 207 5.12 -8.65 3.90
CA TYR A 207 5.22 -10.01 4.44
C TYR A 207 3.85 -10.49 4.95
N THR A 208 3.83 -11.57 5.75
CA THR A 208 2.60 -12.22 6.22
C THR A 208 2.69 -12.65 7.69
N LEU A 209 1.58 -12.47 8.41
CA LEU A 209 1.35 -13.05 9.75
C LEU A 209 0.24 -14.12 9.74
N ASP A 210 -0.38 -14.34 8.58
CA ASP A 210 -1.52 -15.23 8.37
C ASP A 210 -1.11 -16.52 7.65
N ALA A 211 -0.49 -16.43 6.46
CA ALA A 211 0.18 -17.52 5.76
C ALA A 211 1.54 -17.82 6.40
N ASN A 212 1.53 -18.04 7.71
CA ASN A 212 2.71 -18.12 8.55
C ASN A 212 2.54 -19.24 9.60
N ASP A 213 3.53 -20.11 9.72
CA ASP A 213 3.50 -21.22 10.68
C ASP A 213 3.60 -20.75 12.14
N MET A 214 3.92 -19.48 12.40
CA MET A 214 3.81 -18.84 13.73
C MET A 214 2.43 -19.09 14.34
N ARG A 215 1.41 -19.25 13.48
CA ARG A 215 0.04 -19.49 13.90
C ARG A 215 -0.12 -20.80 14.67
N PHE A 216 0.74 -21.81 14.49
CA PHE A 216 0.76 -22.99 15.36
C PHE A 216 1.03 -22.69 16.85
N ALA A 217 1.59 -21.52 17.15
CA ALA A 217 1.97 -21.08 18.50
C ALA A 217 1.21 -19.82 18.95
N THR A 218 0.05 -19.53 18.35
CA THR A 218 -0.81 -18.38 18.71
C THR A 218 -2.19 -18.84 19.21
N PRO A 219 -2.91 -18.03 20.03
CA PRO A 219 -4.18 -18.47 20.63
C PRO A 219 -5.26 -18.92 19.64
N GLN A 220 -5.39 -18.30 18.47
CA GLN A 220 -6.38 -18.70 17.45
C GLN A 220 -5.93 -19.93 16.63
N GLY A 221 -4.64 -20.24 16.68
CA GLY A 221 -3.81 -20.97 15.74
C GLY A 221 -4.28 -22.23 15.02
N PHE A 222 -3.46 -22.67 14.06
CA PHE A 222 -3.64 -23.96 13.41
C PHE A 222 -3.42 -25.09 14.43
N ASN A 223 -4.42 -25.96 14.59
CA ASN A 223 -4.37 -27.11 15.50
C ASN A 223 -3.64 -28.31 14.88
N SER A 224 -3.56 -28.37 13.54
CA SER A 224 -2.93 -29.47 12.81
C SER A 224 -2.34 -29.00 11.49
N GLY A 225 -1.45 -29.83 10.92
CA GLY A 225 -0.86 -29.58 9.61
C GLY A 225 -1.90 -29.37 8.50
N ASP A 226 -3.02 -30.09 8.53
CA ASP A 226 -4.08 -29.97 7.52
C ASP A 226 -4.68 -28.56 7.47
N GLN A 227 -4.81 -27.89 8.62
CA GLN A 227 -5.35 -26.52 8.66
C GLN A 227 -4.37 -25.53 8.02
N PHE A 228 -3.07 -25.69 8.26
CA PHE A 228 -2.06 -24.87 7.60
C PHE A 228 -2.01 -25.14 6.09
N PHE A 229 -1.99 -26.41 5.67
CA PHE A 229 -2.03 -26.77 4.25
C PHE A 229 -3.27 -26.20 3.55
N ALA A 230 -4.46 -26.36 4.14
CA ALA A 230 -5.69 -25.85 3.56
C ALA A 230 -5.66 -24.33 3.42
N TYR A 231 -5.16 -23.61 4.44
CA TYR A 231 -5.02 -22.16 4.38
C TYR A 231 -4.07 -21.73 3.25
N LEU A 232 -2.88 -22.32 3.18
CA LEU A 232 -1.92 -22.02 2.12
C LEU A 232 -2.47 -22.33 0.73
N ARG A 233 -3.16 -23.47 0.58
CA ARG A 233 -3.80 -23.85 -0.69
C ARG A 233 -4.85 -22.84 -1.11
N ASP A 234 -5.75 -22.45 -0.21
CA ASP A 234 -6.85 -21.54 -0.54
C ASP A 234 -6.31 -20.13 -0.87
N SER A 235 -5.27 -19.66 -0.16
CA SER A 235 -4.54 -18.43 -0.50
C SER A 235 -3.91 -18.53 -1.90
N PHE A 236 -3.22 -19.63 -2.20
CA PHE A 236 -2.61 -19.86 -3.51
C PHE A 236 -3.66 -19.87 -4.62
N ASP A 237 -4.73 -20.67 -4.48
CA ASP A 237 -5.77 -20.83 -5.50
C ASP A 237 -6.43 -19.49 -5.82
N THR A 238 -6.67 -18.66 -4.81
CA THR A 238 -7.23 -17.31 -4.97
C THR A 238 -6.30 -16.43 -5.79
N LEU A 239 -5.05 -16.27 -5.37
CA LEU A 239 -4.06 -15.43 -6.05
C LEU A 239 -3.76 -15.93 -7.47
N TYR A 240 -3.71 -17.25 -7.64
CA TYR A 240 -3.48 -17.89 -8.93
C TYR A 240 -4.65 -17.64 -9.90
N ALA A 241 -5.90 -17.75 -9.43
CA ALA A 241 -7.08 -17.44 -10.23
C ALA A 241 -7.14 -15.95 -10.62
N GLU A 242 -6.80 -15.04 -9.72
CA GLU A 242 -6.70 -13.61 -10.03
C GLU A 242 -5.57 -13.30 -11.03
N GLY A 243 -4.42 -13.98 -10.88
CA GLY A 243 -3.33 -13.94 -11.85
C GLY A 243 -3.73 -14.41 -13.24
N LYS A 244 -4.51 -15.48 -13.34
CA LYS A 244 -5.12 -15.93 -14.60
C LYS A 244 -6.07 -14.90 -15.21
N ALA A 245 -6.77 -14.14 -14.37
CA ALA A 245 -7.62 -13.03 -14.77
C ALA A 245 -6.85 -11.74 -15.08
N GLY A 246 -5.51 -11.78 -15.16
CA GLY A 246 -4.67 -10.63 -15.53
C GLY A 246 -4.27 -9.75 -14.35
N ARG A 247 -4.40 -10.22 -13.10
CA ARG A 247 -4.00 -9.50 -11.89
C ARG A 247 -3.04 -10.34 -11.03
N PRO A 248 -1.84 -10.68 -11.54
CA PRO A 248 -0.90 -11.51 -10.78
C PRO A 248 -0.35 -10.79 -9.54
N ARG A 249 -0.03 -11.56 -8.51
CA ARG A 249 0.40 -11.11 -7.18
C ARG A 249 1.52 -11.98 -6.62
N MET A 250 2.05 -11.61 -5.47
CA MET A 250 2.94 -12.49 -4.70
C MET A 250 2.25 -13.12 -3.51
N MET A 251 2.67 -14.34 -3.17
CA MET A 251 2.27 -15.08 -1.97
C MET A 251 3.50 -15.26 -1.09
N ASN A 252 3.42 -14.77 0.14
CA ASN A 252 4.43 -14.99 1.18
C ASN A 252 4.08 -16.25 1.98
N ILE A 253 5.08 -17.04 2.36
CA ILE A 253 4.94 -18.11 3.36
C ILE A 253 6.01 -17.94 4.43
N GLY A 254 5.57 -17.66 5.67
CA GLY A 254 6.46 -17.56 6.82
C GLY A 254 6.64 -18.89 7.56
N LEU A 255 7.88 -19.27 7.82
CA LEU A 255 8.24 -20.55 8.43
C LEU A 255 9.26 -20.35 9.55
N HIS A 256 9.16 -21.12 10.64
CA HIS A 256 10.13 -21.07 11.75
C HIS A 256 10.72 -22.45 11.99
N CYS A 257 12.04 -22.53 12.17
CA CYS A 257 12.75 -23.80 12.32
C CYS A 257 12.19 -24.64 13.47
N ARG A 258 11.93 -24.02 14.64
CA ARG A 258 11.36 -24.69 15.81
C ARG A 258 9.89 -25.11 15.69
N LEU A 259 9.14 -24.54 14.74
CA LEU A 259 7.71 -24.79 14.55
C LEU A 259 7.45 -25.77 13.41
N VAL A 260 7.39 -25.34 12.14
CA VAL A 260 7.12 -26.23 11.00
C VAL A 260 8.16 -27.32 10.84
N GLY A 261 9.39 -27.11 11.35
CA GLY A 261 10.43 -28.14 11.37
C GLY A 261 10.04 -29.41 12.15
N ARG A 262 9.00 -29.36 13.01
CA ARG A 262 8.46 -30.54 13.72
C ARG A 262 7.83 -31.54 12.72
N PRO A 263 8.00 -32.87 12.90
CA PRO A 263 7.50 -33.87 11.95
C PRO A 263 6.00 -33.80 11.69
N GLY A 264 5.19 -33.48 12.72
CA GLY A 264 3.73 -33.36 12.58
C GLY A 264 3.27 -32.15 11.75
N ARG A 265 4.15 -31.16 11.53
CA ARG A 265 3.83 -29.92 10.78
C ARG A 265 4.50 -29.90 9.41
N VAL A 266 5.75 -30.35 9.29
CA VAL A 266 6.51 -30.35 8.02
C VAL A 266 5.82 -31.14 6.90
N ALA A 267 5.03 -32.17 7.24
CA ALA A 267 4.29 -32.96 6.26
C ALA A 267 3.27 -32.09 5.48
N ALA A 268 2.67 -31.09 6.14
CA ALA A 268 1.77 -30.15 5.49
C ALA A 268 2.51 -29.18 4.56
N LEU A 269 3.69 -28.72 4.97
CA LEU A 269 4.56 -27.89 4.12
C LEU A 269 4.97 -28.65 2.86
N LYS A 270 5.40 -29.92 2.99
CA LYS A 270 5.75 -30.75 1.83
C LYS A 270 4.59 -30.89 0.86
N ARG A 271 3.39 -31.18 1.37
CA ARG A 271 2.17 -31.25 0.55
C ARG A 271 1.89 -29.94 -0.18
N PHE A 272 2.11 -28.79 0.45
CA PHE A 272 1.92 -27.51 -0.20
C PHE A 272 2.97 -27.24 -1.27
N VAL A 273 4.24 -27.56 -1.03
CA VAL A 273 5.29 -27.49 -2.06
C VAL A 273 4.93 -28.34 -3.28
N ASP A 274 4.48 -29.58 -3.07
CA ASP A 274 4.03 -30.47 -4.15
C ASP A 274 2.84 -29.88 -4.90
N TYR A 275 1.90 -29.28 -4.18
CA TYR A 275 0.73 -28.63 -4.76
C TYR A 275 1.13 -27.46 -5.66
N VAL A 276 1.97 -26.54 -5.17
CA VAL A 276 2.47 -25.40 -5.95
C VAL A 276 3.20 -25.86 -7.20
N LYS A 277 4.08 -26.87 -7.09
CA LYS A 277 4.83 -27.42 -8.23
C LYS A 277 3.97 -28.18 -9.24
N SER A 278 2.74 -28.55 -8.88
CA SER A 278 1.79 -29.17 -9.82
C SER A 278 1.09 -28.17 -10.76
N HIS A 279 1.27 -26.85 -10.53
CA HIS A 279 0.68 -25.78 -11.34
C HIS A 279 1.70 -25.20 -12.32
N ASP A 280 1.26 -24.86 -13.53
CA ASP A 280 2.06 -24.10 -14.47
C ASP A 280 2.04 -22.60 -14.11
N LYS A 281 3.00 -21.84 -14.68
CA LYS A 281 3.07 -20.38 -14.52
C LYS A 281 3.14 -19.92 -13.05
N VAL A 282 3.89 -20.63 -12.23
CA VAL A 282 4.29 -20.18 -10.89
C VAL A 282 5.75 -19.76 -10.91
N TRP A 283 6.06 -18.59 -10.34
CA TRP A 283 7.44 -18.19 -10.11
C TRP A 283 7.81 -18.44 -8.65
N LEU A 284 8.64 -19.45 -8.40
CA LEU A 284 9.28 -19.64 -7.10
C LEU A 284 10.51 -18.73 -7.01
N ALA A 285 10.54 -17.84 -6.03
CA ALA A 285 11.53 -16.77 -5.95
C ALA A 285 12.14 -16.63 -4.54
N ARG A 286 13.36 -16.11 -4.45
CA ARG A 286 13.86 -15.45 -3.23
C ARG A 286 13.32 -14.02 -3.21
N ARG A 287 13.28 -13.39 -2.04
CA ARG A 287 12.85 -11.98 -1.90
C ARG A 287 13.77 -11.03 -2.67
N ILE A 288 15.08 -11.27 -2.64
CA ILE A 288 16.03 -10.47 -3.45
C ILE A 288 15.73 -10.53 -4.95
N ASP A 289 15.22 -11.66 -5.45
CA ASP A 289 14.88 -11.80 -6.86
C ASP A 289 13.63 -10.96 -7.19
N ILE A 290 12.63 -10.93 -6.28
CA ILE A 290 11.46 -10.05 -6.38
C ILE A 290 11.89 -8.57 -6.31
N ALA A 291 12.80 -8.22 -5.39
CA ALA A 291 13.29 -6.85 -5.24
C ALA A 291 13.92 -6.35 -6.55
N LYS A 292 14.88 -7.11 -7.09
CA LYS A 292 15.55 -6.78 -8.36
C LYS A 292 14.57 -6.70 -9.52
N HIS A 293 13.65 -7.66 -9.62
CA HIS A 293 12.61 -7.66 -10.64
C HIS A 293 11.75 -6.39 -10.58
N TRP A 294 11.34 -5.98 -9.38
CA TRP A 294 10.52 -4.78 -9.19
C TRP A 294 11.29 -3.51 -9.52
N GLN A 295 12.54 -3.39 -9.07
CA GLN A 295 13.41 -2.25 -9.38
C GLN A 295 13.61 -2.07 -10.89
N GLU A 296 13.73 -3.16 -11.63
CA GLU A 296 13.88 -3.15 -13.09
C GLU A 296 12.56 -2.80 -13.82
N ASN A 297 11.45 -3.43 -13.44
CA ASN A 297 10.19 -3.33 -14.19
C ASN A 297 9.28 -2.19 -13.72
N HIS A 298 9.43 -1.79 -12.47
CA HIS A 298 8.65 -0.76 -11.77
C HIS A 298 9.58 0.20 -11.00
N PRO A 299 10.56 0.84 -11.67
CA PRO A 299 11.43 1.81 -11.00
C PRO A 299 10.59 2.94 -10.39
N TYR A 300 11.04 3.48 -9.27
CA TYR A 300 10.34 4.58 -8.61
C TYR A 300 10.13 5.75 -9.57
N LYS A 301 8.89 6.26 -9.62
CA LYS A 301 8.51 7.45 -10.38
C LYS A 301 7.83 8.41 -9.42
N PRO A 302 8.41 9.60 -9.16
CA PRO A 302 7.77 10.56 -8.27
C PRO A 302 6.43 11.01 -8.87
N ALA A 303 5.38 11.00 -8.05
CA ALA A 303 4.10 11.60 -8.44
C ALA A 303 4.29 13.09 -8.73
N ALA A 304 3.74 13.56 -9.85
CA ALA A 304 3.87 14.95 -10.29
C ALA A 304 3.22 15.93 -9.31
N LEU A 305 2.12 15.52 -8.65
CA LEU A 305 1.42 16.29 -7.63
C LEU A 305 1.13 15.39 -6.42
N ARG A 306 1.41 15.91 -5.23
CA ARG A 306 1.08 15.27 -3.94
C ARG A 306 0.32 16.25 -3.04
N PRO A 307 -0.98 16.46 -3.29
CA PRO A 307 -1.85 17.31 -2.48
C PRO A 307 -1.62 17.23 -0.96
N SER A 308 -1.40 16.04 -0.42
CA SER A 308 -1.20 15.81 1.01
C SER A 308 0.09 16.40 1.57
N LYS A 309 1.12 16.56 0.73
CA LYS A 309 2.45 17.11 1.05
C LYS A 309 2.65 18.54 0.53
N MET A 310 1.65 19.16 -0.09
CA MET A 310 1.77 20.54 -0.56
C MET A 310 1.71 21.55 0.59
N GLU A 311 2.47 22.64 0.45
CA GLU A 311 2.30 23.84 1.25
C GLU A 311 1.02 24.59 0.85
N PHE A 312 0.47 25.38 1.78
CA PHE A 312 -0.81 26.08 1.63
C PHE A 312 -0.91 26.86 0.31
N GLU A 313 0.06 27.73 0.04
CA GLU A 313 0.07 28.58 -1.17
C GLU A 313 0.08 27.74 -2.46
N THR A 314 0.84 26.64 -2.47
CA THR A 314 0.91 25.75 -3.64
C THR A 314 -0.41 24.99 -3.83
N PHE A 315 -1.02 24.52 -2.74
CA PHE A 315 -2.30 23.82 -2.78
C PHE A 315 -3.42 24.75 -3.28
N VAL A 316 -3.52 25.97 -2.74
CA VAL A 316 -4.54 26.95 -3.15
C VAL A 316 -4.31 27.43 -4.57
N HIS A 317 -3.07 27.70 -4.97
CA HIS A 317 -2.75 28.03 -6.36
C HIS A 317 -3.15 26.92 -7.33
N THR A 318 -2.92 25.66 -6.95
CA THR A 318 -3.20 24.49 -7.80
C THR A 318 -4.69 24.19 -7.87
N PHE A 319 -5.40 24.18 -6.73
CA PHE A 319 -6.78 23.68 -6.64
C PHE A 319 -7.84 24.75 -6.41
N GLY A 320 -7.45 26.01 -6.16
CA GLY A 320 -8.38 27.11 -5.89
C GLY A 320 -9.28 27.50 -7.06
N GLY A 321 -8.88 27.16 -8.29
CA GLY A 321 -9.70 27.34 -9.50
C GLY A 321 -10.73 26.23 -9.75
N VAL A 322 -10.66 25.10 -9.05
CA VAL A 322 -11.47 23.91 -9.34
C VAL A 322 -12.97 24.19 -9.19
N PHE A 323 -13.34 24.97 -8.17
CA PHE A 323 -14.68 25.55 -8.03
C PHE A 323 -14.60 27.01 -8.47
N GLU A 324 -15.11 27.31 -9.67
CA GLU A 324 -14.93 28.58 -10.39
C GLU A 324 -14.92 29.82 -9.48
N HIS A 325 -13.84 30.62 -9.56
CA HIS A 325 -13.64 31.85 -8.78
C HIS A 325 -13.90 31.73 -7.26
N SER A 326 -13.79 30.52 -6.70
CA SER A 326 -14.10 30.22 -5.29
C SER A 326 -12.92 29.57 -4.56
N PRO A 327 -11.75 30.25 -4.49
CA PRO A 327 -10.53 29.68 -3.90
C PRO A 327 -10.69 29.35 -2.41
N TRP A 328 -11.62 30.00 -1.71
CA TRP A 328 -11.95 29.72 -0.31
C TRP A 328 -12.32 28.25 -0.05
N ILE A 329 -12.80 27.51 -1.07
CA ILE A 329 -13.07 26.08 -0.94
C ILE A 329 -11.76 25.31 -0.76
N ALA A 330 -10.74 25.61 -1.57
CA ALA A 330 -9.42 25.00 -1.45
C ALA A 330 -8.71 25.45 -0.16
N GLU A 331 -8.81 26.74 0.19
CA GLU A 331 -8.25 27.28 1.44
C GLU A 331 -8.79 26.51 2.66
N ARG A 332 -10.11 26.35 2.77
CA ARG A 332 -10.72 25.62 3.90
C ARG A 332 -10.50 24.10 3.78
N ALA A 333 -10.37 23.55 2.58
CA ALA A 333 -10.11 22.12 2.39
C ALA A 333 -8.68 21.75 2.81
N TYR A 334 -7.72 22.66 2.66
CA TYR A 334 -6.35 22.49 3.14
C TYR A 334 -6.29 22.29 4.66
N GLU A 335 -7.16 22.97 5.40
CA GLU A 335 -7.26 22.87 6.86
C GLU A 335 -7.88 21.54 7.33
N LEU A 336 -8.52 20.79 6.43
CA LEU A 336 -8.96 19.42 6.74
C LEU A 336 -7.75 18.50 6.93
N GLU A 337 -8.01 17.35 7.54
CA GLU A 337 -7.03 16.28 7.59
C GLU A 337 -6.84 15.68 6.18
N LEU A 338 -5.75 16.08 5.52
CA LEU A 338 -5.27 15.49 4.27
C LEU A 338 -4.20 14.44 4.56
N GLY A 339 -4.07 13.46 3.66
CA GLY A 339 -3.14 12.33 3.75
C GLY A 339 -3.05 11.60 2.41
N PRO A 340 -2.32 10.48 2.29
CA PRO A 340 -2.07 9.80 1.01
C PRO A 340 -3.32 9.47 0.19
N ALA A 341 -4.45 9.17 0.85
CA ALA A 341 -5.73 8.95 0.17
C ALA A 341 -6.22 10.18 -0.64
N HIS A 342 -5.72 11.37 -0.32
CA HIS A 342 -6.00 12.63 -1.00
C HIS A 342 -5.06 12.94 -2.16
N ASP A 343 -4.05 12.11 -2.44
CA ASP A 343 -3.11 12.30 -3.56
C ASP A 343 -3.67 11.81 -4.90
N THR A 344 -4.98 11.95 -5.09
CA THR A 344 -5.73 11.50 -6.25
C THR A 344 -6.84 12.47 -6.60
N ALA A 345 -7.36 12.38 -7.82
CA ALA A 345 -8.53 13.16 -8.22
C ALA A 345 -9.73 12.94 -7.28
N GLY A 346 -10.03 11.69 -6.92
CA GLY A 346 -11.14 11.36 -6.03
C GLY A 346 -10.95 11.86 -4.59
N GLY A 347 -9.72 11.80 -4.10
CA GLY A 347 -9.36 12.25 -2.76
C GLY A 347 -9.45 13.77 -2.61
N VAL A 348 -8.84 14.55 -3.51
CA VAL A 348 -8.99 16.02 -3.50
C VAL A 348 -10.44 16.42 -3.71
N HIS A 349 -11.16 15.73 -4.61
CA HIS A 349 -12.58 15.98 -4.86
C HIS A 349 -13.41 15.81 -3.58
N ASN A 350 -13.15 14.75 -2.81
CA ASN A 350 -13.80 14.53 -1.52
C ASN A 350 -13.57 15.72 -0.57
N ALA A 351 -12.32 16.15 -0.41
CA ALA A 351 -11.98 17.26 0.48
C ALA A 351 -12.68 18.57 0.08
N LEU A 352 -12.64 18.94 -1.20
CA LEU A 352 -13.28 20.16 -1.71
C LEU A 352 -14.82 20.09 -1.58
N CYS A 353 -15.43 18.95 -1.92
CA CYS A 353 -16.88 18.78 -1.81
C CYS A 353 -17.37 18.82 -0.37
N ARG A 354 -16.58 18.32 0.60
CA ARG A 354 -16.92 18.44 2.02
C ARG A 354 -17.06 19.89 2.44
N ILE A 355 -16.14 20.75 1.99
CA ILE A 355 -16.23 22.20 2.26
C ILE A 355 -17.44 22.81 1.56
N PHE A 356 -17.65 22.50 0.28
CA PHE A 356 -18.77 23.05 -0.47
C PHE A 356 -20.14 22.67 0.12
N ARG A 357 -20.32 21.41 0.51
CA ARG A 357 -21.59 20.92 1.09
C ARG A 357 -21.87 21.48 2.48
N SER A 358 -20.82 21.71 3.27
CA SER A 358 -20.93 22.27 4.63
C SER A 358 -21.05 23.79 4.65
N ALA A 359 -20.82 24.47 3.52
CA ALA A 359 -20.95 25.91 3.41
C ALA A 359 -22.42 26.36 3.49
N SER A 360 -22.62 27.63 3.85
CA SER A 360 -23.95 28.22 3.90
C SER A 360 -24.62 28.24 2.52
N GLU A 361 -25.96 28.30 2.48
CA GLU A 361 -26.68 28.45 1.20
C GLU A 361 -26.18 29.67 0.41
N THR A 362 -25.86 30.78 1.09
CA THR A 362 -25.31 31.99 0.48
C THR A 362 -23.96 31.76 -0.20
N GLU A 363 -23.04 31.06 0.47
CA GLU A 363 -21.73 30.73 -0.10
C GLU A 363 -21.88 29.76 -1.29
N ARG A 364 -22.71 28.73 -1.14
CA ARG A 364 -23.00 27.77 -2.22
C ARG A 364 -23.62 28.48 -3.43
N LEU A 365 -24.57 29.38 -3.20
CA LEU A 365 -25.17 30.21 -4.26
C LEU A 365 -24.13 31.13 -4.92
N GLY A 366 -23.19 31.68 -4.14
CA GLY A 366 -22.05 32.45 -4.65
C GLY A 366 -21.22 31.64 -5.65
N VAL A 367 -20.93 30.38 -5.34
CA VAL A 367 -20.23 29.47 -6.26
C VAL A 367 -21.05 29.23 -7.53
N LEU A 368 -22.37 28.98 -7.41
CA LEU A 368 -23.23 28.78 -8.59
C LEU A 368 -23.22 30.03 -9.49
N ASN A 369 -23.29 31.22 -8.90
CA ASN A 369 -23.27 32.49 -9.64
C ASN A 369 -21.92 32.83 -10.25
N ALA A 370 -20.83 32.30 -9.69
CA ALA A 370 -19.49 32.42 -10.26
C ALA A 370 -19.28 31.54 -11.50
N HIS A 371 -20.10 30.50 -11.69
CA HIS A 371 -19.99 29.64 -12.87
C HIS A 371 -20.45 30.39 -14.14
N PRO A 372 -19.71 30.25 -15.26
CA PRO A 372 -20.05 30.94 -16.48
C PRO A 372 -21.30 30.36 -17.15
N ASP A 373 -22.08 31.24 -17.78
CA ASP A 373 -23.20 30.83 -18.64
C ASP A 373 -22.74 29.90 -19.77
N LEU A 374 -23.50 28.83 -19.97
CA LEU A 374 -23.30 27.88 -21.07
C LEU A 374 -23.56 28.57 -22.41
N ALA A 375 -22.56 28.59 -23.31
CA ALA A 375 -22.62 29.30 -24.60
C ALA A 375 -22.96 30.82 -24.49
N GLY A 376 -22.77 31.43 -23.32
CA GLY A 376 -23.25 32.78 -23.01
C GLY A 376 -22.27 33.91 -23.35
N LYS A 377 -22.56 35.12 -22.82
CA LYS A 377 -21.81 36.36 -23.10
C LYS A 377 -20.31 36.28 -22.74
N LEU A 378 -19.93 35.45 -21.77
CA LEU A 378 -18.53 35.25 -21.37
C LEU A 378 -17.70 34.52 -22.43
N ALA A 379 -18.29 33.60 -23.19
CA ALA A 379 -17.66 32.97 -24.35
C ALA A 379 -17.37 34.01 -25.46
N LYS A 380 -18.31 34.94 -25.69
CA LYS A 380 -18.13 36.07 -26.64
C LYS A 380 -17.06 37.08 -26.19
N ALA A 381 -16.87 37.24 -24.88
CA ALA A 381 -15.90 38.19 -24.31
C ALA A 381 -14.50 37.59 -24.08
N ARG A 382 -14.27 36.30 -24.37
CA ARG A 382 -13.04 35.55 -24.01
C ARG A 382 -12.66 35.67 -22.52
N ARG A 383 -13.66 35.79 -21.64
CA ARG A 383 -13.47 35.93 -20.18
C ARG A 383 -13.67 34.62 -19.42
N LEU A 384 -13.75 33.50 -20.14
CA LEU A 384 -13.80 32.17 -19.53
C LEU A 384 -12.41 31.79 -19.00
N THR A 385 -12.38 31.02 -17.91
CA THR A 385 -11.18 30.29 -17.53
C THR A 385 -10.77 29.31 -18.64
N ALA A 386 -9.47 28.99 -18.70
CA ALA A 386 -8.95 28.07 -19.71
C ALA A 386 -9.62 26.68 -19.63
N GLU A 387 -10.01 26.25 -18.43
CA GLU A 387 -10.72 25.00 -18.16
C GLU A 387 -12.15 25.04 -18.74
N SER A 388 -12.93 26.07 -18.40
CA SER A 388 -14.29 26.27 -18.91
C SER A 388 -14.34 26.34 -20.45
N THR A 389 -13.31 26.91 -21.07
CA THR A 389 -13.20 26.98 -22.55
C THR A 389 -13.04 25.58 -23.16
N ARG A 390 -12.15 24.75 -22.61
CA ARG A 390 -11.92 23.38 -23.08
C ARG A 390 -13.14 22.49 -22.87
N GLU A 391 -13.81 22.63 -21.74
CA GLU A 391 -15.02 21.88 -21.40
C GLU A 391 -16.14 22.15 -22.42
N GLN A 392 -16.46 23.43 -22.69
CA GLN A 392 -17.56 23.77 -23.61
C GLN A 392 -17.27 23.38 -25.06
N ALA A 393 -16.02 23.49 -25.51
CA ALA A 393 -15.62 23.04 -26.85
C ALA A 393 -15.83 21.53 -27.04
N SER A 394 -15.64 20.72 -25.99
CA SER A 394 -15.80 19.26 -26.07
C SER A 394 -17.23 18.80 -26.39
N ALA A 395 -18.23 19.64 -26.14
CA ALA A 395 -19.64 19.38 -26.44
C ALA A 395 -20.12 20.05 -27.75
N GLY A 396 -19.21 20.68 -28.51
CA GLY A 396 -19.54 21.39 -29.75
C GLY A 396 -20.31 22.70 -29.55
N LEU A 397 -20.26 23.28 -28.34
CA LEU A 397 -20.94 24.53 -28.00
C LEU A 397 -20.24 25.77 -28.59
N ASP A 398 -19.00 25.61 -29.08
CA ASP A 398 -18.25 26.60 -29.84
C ASP A 398 -18.70 26.70 -31.31
N ALA A 399 -19.44 25.71 -31.81
CA ALA A 399 -19.92 25.60 -33.19
C ALA A 399 -21.46 25.69 -33.32
N LEU A 400 -22.13 26.42 -32.44
CA LEU A 400 -23.58 26.62 -32.50
C LEU A 400 -24.02 27.53 -33.66
N THR A 401 -25.13 27.18 -34.30
CA THR A 401 -25.83 28.04 -35.27
C THR A 401 -26.42 29.28 -34.57
N ASP A 402 -26.75 30.32 -35.33
CA ASP A 402 -27.35 31.53 -34.76
C ASP A 402 -28.67 31.25 -34.04
N LYS A 403 -29.49 30.34 -34.58
CA LYS A 403 -30.76 29.91 -33.96
C LYS A 403 -30.52 29.18 -32.64
N GLU A 404 -29.56 28.26 -32.59
CA GLU A 404 -29.22 27.54 -31.35
C GLU A 404 -28.67 28.51 -30.30
N ARG A 405 -27.81 29.46 -30.69
CA ARG A 405 -27.27 30.48 -29.77
C ARG A 405 -28.35 31.37 -29.18
N GLU A 406 -29.34 31.77 -29.98
CA GLU A 406 -30.48 32.56 -29.51
C GLU A 406 -31.33 31.75 -28.53
N LEU A 407 -31.56 30.46 -28.82
CA LEU A 407 -32.28 29.55 -27.93
C LEU A 407 -31.56 29.37 -26.58
N PHE A 408 -30.26 29.05 -26.57
CA PHE A 408 -29.47 28.93 -25.35
C PHE A 408 -29.46 30.24 -24.55
N SER A 409 -29.34 31.39 -25.23
CA SER A 409 -29.37 32.70 -24.57
C SER A 409 -30.72 32.98 -23.89
N LYS A 410 -31.83 32.65 -24.57
CA LYS A 410 -33.18 32.81 -24.02
C LYS A 410 -33.41 31.89 -22.82
N LEU A 411 -33.00 30.62 -22.93
CA LEU A 411 -33.14 29.63 -21.86
C LEU A 411 -32.29 30.00 -20.63
N ASN A 412 -31.03 30.43 -20.82
CA ASN A 412 -30.19 30.95 -19.73
C ASN A 412 -30.84 32.14 -19.01
N ALA A 413 -31.37 33.12 -19.77
CA ALA A 413 -32.02 34.29 -19.18
C ALA A 413 -33.28 33.90 -18.37
N ALA A 414 -34.09 32.98 -18.89
CA ALA A 414 -35.25 32.45 -18.17
C ALA A 414 -34.82 31.72 -16.90
N TYR A 415 -33.78 30.90 -16.98
CA TYR A 415 -33.27 30.10 -15.87
C TYR A 415 -32.75 30.97 -14.72
N VAL A 416 -31.93 31.97 -15.03
CA VAL A 416 -31.43 32.94 -14.04
C VAL A 416 -32.58 33.72 -13.42
N THR A 417 -33.58 34.11 -14.20
CA THR A 417 -34.77 34.82 -13.70
C THR A 417 -35.57 33.96 -12.72
N THR A 418 -35.76 32.67 -13.04
CA THR A 418 -36.56 31.74 -12.23
C THR A 418 -35.83 31.30 -10.96
N PHE A 419 -34.53 31.01 -11.04
CA PHE A 419 -33.80 30.33 -9.97
C PHE A 419 -32.78 31.22 -9.24
N GLY A 420 -32.33 32.30 -9.88
CA GLY A 420 -31.36 33.25 -9.32
C GLY A 420 -29.90 32.84 -9.49
N PHE A 421 -29.61 31.87 -10.36
CA PHE A 421 -28.26 31.38 -10.71
C PHE A 421 -28.26 30.77 -12.13
N PRO A 422 -27.10 30.64 -12.80
CA PRO A 422 -27.02 30.13 -14.16
C PRO A 422 -27.33 28.63 -14.26
N PHE A 423 -27.72 28.16 -15.44
CA PHE A 423 -27.85 26.73 -15.71
C PHE A 423 -26.47 26.08 -15.77
N ILE A 424 -26.25 25.11 -14.88
CA ILE A 424 -24.98 24.41 -14.75
C ILE A 424 -25.19 22.93 -15.07
N ILE A 425 -24.31 22.40 -15.92
CA ILE A 425 -24.26 20.99 -16.30
C ILE A 425 -22.83 20.61 -16.67
N ALA A 426 -22.40 19.41 -16.27
CA ALA A 426 -21.15 18.83 -16.75
C ALA A 426 -21.28 18.43 -18.22
N VAL A 427 -20.55 19.13 -19.10
CA VAL A 427 -20.68 18.98 -20.56
C VAL A 427 -19.84 17.84 -21.15
N LYS A 428 -18.78 17.39 -20.47
CA LYS A 428 -17.86 16.34 -20.97
C LYS A 428 -18.61 15.03 -21.21
N GLY A 429 -18.63 14.56 -22.46
CA GLY A 429 -19.32 13.35 -22.87
C GLY A 429 -20.82 13.51 -23.19
N LYS A 430 -21.32 14.75 -23.26
CA LYS A 430 -22.68 15.06 -23.74
C LYS A 430 -22.64 15.80 -25.06
N THR A 431 -23.68 15.59 -25.86
CA THR A 431 -23.99 16.34 -27.07
C THR A 431 -24.79 17.60 -26.75
N LYS A 432 -24.81 18.56 -27.69
CA LYS A 432 -25.62 19.79 -27.53
C LYS A 432 -27.12 19.49 -27.43
N GLU A 433 -27.61 18.45 -28.12
CA GLU A 433 -28.99 17.99 -28.08
C GLU A 433 -29.36 17.45 -26.69
N GLU A 434 -28.48 16.63 -26.09
CA GLU A 434 -28.67 16.12 -24.72
C GLU A 434 -28.63 17.24 -23.69
N ILE A 435 -27.77 18.25 -23.88
CA ILE A 435 -27.72 19.43 -22.99
C ILE A 435 -29.02 20.24 -23.10
N LEU A 436 -29.53 20.44 -24.30
CA LEU A 436 -30.78 21.18 -24.51
C LEU A 436 -31.97 20.44 -23.88
N ALA A 437 -32.04 19.11 -24.05
CA ALA A 437 -33.09 18.29 -23.42
C ALA A 437 -33.06 18.37 -21.89
N GLU A 438 -31.87 18.36 -21.28
CA GLU A 438 -31.70 18.56 -19.82
C GLU A 438 -32.14 19.97 -19.40
N PHE A 439 -31.86 20.98 -20.22
CA PHE A 439 -32.27 22.35 -19.97
C PHE A 439 -33.81 22.46 -19.95
N GLU A 440 -34.48 21.90 -20.95
CA GLU A 440 -35.94 21.90 -21.08
C GLU A 440 -36.62 21.10 -19.97
N ALA A 441 -36.03 19.98 -19.57
CA ALA A 441 -36.55 19.18 -18.45
C ALA A 441 -36.42 19.93 -17.11
N ARG A 442 -35.31 20.66 -16.90
CA ARG A 442 -34.99 21.29 -15.61
C ARG A 442 -35.62 22.66 -15.42
N ILE A 443 -35.96 23.40 -16.47
CA ILE A 443 -36.57 24.74 -16.35
C ILE A 443 -37.92 24.71 -15.61
N GLY A 444 -38.62 23.58 -15.62
CA GLY A 444 -39.89 23.37 -14.91
C GLY A 444 -39.76 22.96 -13.43
N ASN A 445 -38.54 22.76 -12.93
CA ASN A 445 -38.30 22.34 -11.54
C ASN A 445 -38.64 23.43 -10.52
N GLY A 446 -38.82 23.04 -9.27
CA GLY A 446 -38.84 23.97 -8.13
C GLY A 446 -37.42 24.44 -7.78
N ARG A 447 -37.26 25.69 -7.33
CA ARG A 447 -35.94 26.29 -7.02
C ARG A 447 -35.06 25.44 -6.11
N GLY A 448 -35.62 24.84 -5.06
CA GLY A 448 -34.84 24.01 -4.13
C GLY A 448 -34.27 22.73 -4.78
N VAL A 449 -35.07 22.06 -5.62
CA VAL A 449 -34.63 20.90 -6.41
C VAL A 449 -33.52 21.32 -7.37
N GLU A 450 -33.67 22.48 -7.99
CA GLU A 450 -32.71 22.95 -8.97
C GLU A 450 -31.40 23.43 -8.34
N PHE A 451 -31.46 24.02 -7.15
CA PHE A 451 -30.28 24.40 -6.39
C PHE A 451 -29.41 23.18 -6.05
N GLU A 452 -30.03 22.11 -5.55
CA GLU A 452 -29.34 20.86 -5.26
C GLU A 452 -28.81 20.18 -6.54
N THR A 453 -29.57 20.25 -7.63
CA THR A 453 -29.14 19.72 -8.93
C THR A 453 -27.93 20.48 -9.47
N ALA A 454 -27.95 21.81 -9.45
CA ALA A 454 -26.82 22.64 -9.86
C ALA A 454 -25.58 22.40 -9.00
N CYS A 455 -25.73 22.25 -7.67
CA CYS A 455 -24.62 21.90 -6.79
C CYS A 455 -23.99 20.54 -7.17
N LYS A 456 -24.79 19.52 -7.44
CA LYS A 456 -24.29 18.21 -7.93
C LYS A 456 -23.54 18.32 -9.26
N GLN A 457 -24.00 19.20 -10.16
CA GLN A 457 -23.33 19.45 -11.43
C GLN A 457 -21.97 20.14 -11.23
N VAL A 458 -21.88 21.13 -10.34
CA VAL A 458 -20.61 21.76 -9.96
C VAL A 458 -19.63 20.72 -9.40
N GLU A 459 -20.07 19.88 -8.47
CA GLU A 459 -19.21 18.81 -7.94
C GLU A 459 -18.75 17.84 -9.04
N ARG A 460 -19.62 17.53 -10.01
CA ARG A 460 -19.25 16.67 -11.15
C ARG A 460 -18.20 17.34 -12.04
N ILE A 461 -18.35 18.64 -12.34
CA ILE A 461 -17.37 19.42 -13.11
C ILE A 461 -16.04 19.43 -12.37
N ALA A 462 -16.03 19.72 -11.06
CA ALA A 462 -14.84 19.70 -10.23
C ALA A 462 -14.09 18.36 -10.30
N LEU A 463 -14.80 17.23 -10.25
CA LEU A 463 -14.17 15.91 -10.40
C LEU A 463 -13.52 15.73 -11.78
N LEU A 464 -14.18 16.20 -12.84
CA LEU A 464 -13.64 16.09 -14.19
C LEU A 464 -12.36 16.92 -14.37
N ARG A 465 -12.34 18.15 -13.80
CA ARG A 465 -11.13 19.00 -13.77
C ARG A 465 -10.00 18.31 -13.02
N LEU A 466 -10.27 17.79 -11.82
CA LEU A 466 -9.28 17.09 -11.01
C LEU A 466 -8.73 15.83 -11.70
N LYS A 467 -9.55 15.09 -12.46
CA LYS A 467 -9.10 13.94 -13.25
C LYS A 467 -8.16 14.31 -14.40
N ASP A 468 -8.21 15.55 -14.88
CA ASP A 468 -7.29 16.06 -15.89
C ASP A 468 -5.97 16.56 -15.24
N MET A 469 -5.95 16.78 -13.92
CA MET A 469 -4.78 17.26 -13.17
C MET A 469 -4.01 16.16 -12.41
N LEU A 470 -4.73 15.18 -11.86
CA LEU A 470 -4.20 14.17 -10.95
C LEU A 470 -4.36 12.76 -11.52
N PRO A 471 -3.49 11.81 -11.16
CA PRO A 471 -3.69 10.41 -11.48
C PRO A 471 -5.01 9.88 -10.88
N GLN A 472 -5.58 8.86 -11.52
CA GLN A 472 -6.76 8.13 -11.04
C GLN A 472 -6.39 7.18 -9.89
#